data_AF-A0A4Q3Y8G1-F1
#
_entry.id   AF-A0A4Q3Y8G1-F1
#
_cell.length_a   1.000
_cell.length_b   1.000
_cell.length_c   1.000
_cell.angle_alpha   90.00
_cell.angle_beta   90.00
_cell.angle_gamma   90.00
#
_symmetry.space_group_name_H-M   'P 1'
#
loop_
_entity.id
_entity.type
_entity.pdbx_description
1 polymer ?
#
loop_
_entity_poly.entity_id
_entity_poly.type
_entity_poly.pdbx_seq_one_letter_code
_entity_poly.pdbx_strand_id
1 'polypeptide(L)'
;MFEAPDGFLEEISDAAAFGLALASASWIDVRLSGVSSDPMLSQVIAAGWANMLEPEASDYFEPDDEEWVGPVRAPLATTAIILMDAMYGMNLNPDIRLRTSWMADFARYVLEDDAETFDAWFNWAADRLARVHPRSEMPKLGLFDVPVRFEPVVGRDVFVPETDYDPATARSSLYNWLMQGDRDNPFIDFSELRP
;
A
#
# COMPACT_ATOMS: atom_id res chain seq x y z
N MET A 1 -0.83 10.17 21.85
CA MET A 1 -0.69 8.82 21.27
C MET A 1 -2.04 8.51 20.68
N PHE A 2 -2.12 8.46 19.35
CA PHE A 2 -3.36 8.08 18.68
C PHE A 2 -3.62 6.62 18.99
N GLU A 3 -4.72 6.33 19.66
CA GLU A 3 -5.26 4.97 19.71
C GLU A 3 -6.10 4.83 18.44
N ALA A 4 -5.55 4.14 17.45
CA ALA A 4 -6.37 3.57 16.39
C ALA A 4 -7.59 2.92 17.06
N PRO A 5 -8.83 3.17 16.59
CA PRO A 5 -9.99 2.52 17.19
C PRO A 5 -9.73 1.02 17.24
N ASP A 6 -9.61 0.48 18.46
CA ASP A 6 -9.05 -0.84 18.71
C ASP A 6 -9.72 -1.87 17.79
N GLY A 7 -8.91 -2.56 16.99
CA GLY A 7 -9.37 -3.66 16.15
C GLY A 7 -9.98 -3.30 14.79
N PHE A 8 -9.98 -2.05 14.33
CA PHE A 8 -10.54 -1.76 12.99
C PHE A 8 -9.77 -2.48 11.86
N LEU A 9 -8.44 -2.61 11.97
CA LEU A 9 -7.65 -3.39 11.01
C LEU A 9 -8.05 -4.87 11.02
N GLU A 10 -8.60 -5.36 12.13
CA GLU A 10 -9.12 -6.73 12.24
C GLU A 10 -10.44 -6.93 11.47
N GLU A 11 -11.11 -5.86 11.06
CA GLU A 11 -12.37 -5.91 10.29
C GLU A 11 -12.16 -5.93 8.77
N ILE A 12 -10.96 -5.60 8.29
CA ILE A 12 -10.64 -5.54 6.86
C ILE A 12 -9.79 -6.74 6.40
N SER A 13 -9.87 -7.07 5.11
CA SER A 13 -9.04 -8.11 4.50
C SER A 13 -7.55 -7.73 4.49
N ASP A 14 -6.68 -8.72 4.26
CA ASP A 14 -5.23 -8.49 4.15
C ASP A 14 -4.90 -7.60 2.94
N ALA A 15 -5.61 -7.78 1.82
CA ALA A 15 -5.51 -6.92 0.65
C ALA A 15 -5.93 -5.47 0.95
N ALA A 16 -6.98 -5.28 1.75
CA ALA A 16 -7.43 -3.96 2.18
C ALA A 16 -6.40 -3.28 3.12
N ALA A 17 -5.82 -4.03 4.04
CA ALA A 17 -4.75 -3.53 4.91
C ALA A 17 -3.52 -3.12 4.09
N PHE A 18 -3.10 -3.93 3.12
CA PHE A 18 -1.99 -3.58 2.23
C PHE A 18 -2.30 -2.36 1.36
N GLY A 19 -3.50 -2.31 0.77
CA GLY A 19 -3.95 -1.15 -0.01
C GLY A 19 -3.99 0.14 0.82
N LEU A 20 -4.41 0.06 2.09
CA LEU A 20 -4.43 1.20 3.01
C LEU A 20 -3.00 1.65 3.35
N ALA A 21 -2.04 0.73 3.48
CA ALA A 21 -0.63 1.06 3.65
C ALA A 21 -0.07 1.80 2.42
N LEU A 22 -0.35 1.29 1.21
CA LEU A 22 0.06 1.94 -0.06
C LEU A 22 -0.55 3.34 -0.19
N ALA A 23 -1.84 3.49 0.10
CA ALA A 23 -2.51 4.78 0.05
C ALA A 23 -1.97 5.76 1.11
N SER A 24 -1.61 5.26 2.30
CA SER A 24 -0.96 6.08 3.34
C SER A 24 0.45 6.52 2.93
N ALA A 25 1.21 5.65 2.26
CA ALA A 25 2.51 6.00 1.70
C ALA A 25 2.40 7.12 0.65
N SER A 26 1.32 7.16 -0.13
CA SER A 26 1.08 8.27 -1.08
C SER A 26 0.92 9.63 -0.40
N TRP A 27 0.42 9.70 0.84
CA TRP A 27 0.40 10.97 1.59
C TRP A 27 1.81 11.47 1.89
N ILE A 28 2.70 10.54 2.28
CA ILE A 28 4.12 10.85 2.53
C ILE A 28 4.80 11.29 1.23
N ASP A 29 4.58 10.57 0.13
CA ASP A 29 5.13 10.89 -1.18
C ASP A 29 4.72 12.30 -1.64
N VAL A 30 3.43 12.62 -1.60
CA VAL A 30 2.91 13.97 -1.95
C VAL A 30 3.48 15.05 -1.03
N ARG A 31 3.61 14.78 0.27
CA ARG A 31 4.17 15.75 1.23
C ARG A 31 5.62 16.09 0.91
N LEU A 32 6.41 15.10 0.52
CA LEU A 32 7.85 15.23 0.28
C LEU A 32 8.19 15.58 -1.17
N SER A 33 7.30 15.34 -2.13
CA SER A 33 7.48 15.74 -3.54
C SER A 33 7.55 17.26 -3.71
N GLY A 34 7.08 18.04 -2.73
CA GLY A 34 7.24 19.49 -2.69
C GLY A 34 8.69 19.95 -2.46
N VAL A 35 9.56 19.07 -1.94
CA VAL A 35 10.96 19.39 -1.60
C VAL A 35 11.99 18.40 -2.19
N SER A 36 11.52 17.30 -2.79
CA SER A 36 12.34 16.31 -3.50
C SER A 36 11.71 16.02 -4.86
N SER A 37 12.54 15.88 -5.90
CA SER A 37 12.11 15.40 -7.22
C SER A 37 12.48 13.94 -7.47
N ASP A 38 12.93 13.23 -6.44
CA ASP A 38 13.31 11.82 -6.53
C ASP A 38 12.05 10.95 -6.75
N PRO A 39 11.95 10.20 -7.87
CA PRO A 39 10.76 9.44 -8.19
C PRO A 39 10.67 8.11 -7.42
N MET A 40 11.72 7.70 -6.70
CA MET A 40 11.85 6.36 -6.12
C MET A 40 10.61 5.93 -5.33
N LEU A 41 10.11 6.78 -4.42
CA LEU A 41 8.98 6.38 -3.58
C LEU A 41 7.69 6.22 -4.41
N SER A 42 7.38 7.16 -5.31
CA SER A 42 6.24 7.04 -6.22
C SER A 42 6.31 5.77 -7.08
N GLN A 43 7.51 5.38 -7.51
CA GLN A 43 7.76 4.16 -8.27
C GLN A 43 7.58 2.90 -7.40
N VAL A 44 8.05 2.90 -6.16
CA VAL A 44 7.81 1.81 -5.19
C VAL A 44 6.33 1.66 -4.86
N ILE A 45 5.59 2.76 -4.68
CA ILE A 45 4.14 2.73 -4.44
C ILE A 45 3.42 2.10 -5.65
N ALA A 46 3.78 2.49 -6.87
CA ALA A 46 3.23 1.89 -8.08
C ALA A 46 3.57 0.38 -8.18
N ALA A 47 4.77 -0.03 -7.76
CA ALA A 47 5.15 -1.44 -7.70
C ALA A 47 4.34 -2.21 -6.65
N GLY A 48 4.01 -1.59 -5.51
CA GLY A 48 3.10 -2.20 -4.54
C GLY A 48 1.69 -2.41 -5.09
N TRP A 49 1.18 -1.48 -5.90
CA TRP A 49 -0.08 -1.68 -6.63
C TRP A 49 0.03 -2.76 -7.72
N ALA A 50 1.18 -2.91 -8.37
CA ALA A 50 1.43 -4.02 -9.28
C ALA A 50 1.45 -5.36 -8.54
N ASN A 51 2.10 -5.42 -7.37
CA ASN A 51 2.14 -6.59 -6.49
C ASN A 51 0.74 -7.03 -6.02
N MET A 52 -0.17 -6.07 -5.81
CA MET A 52 -1.59 -6.32 -5.51
C MET A 52 -2.30 -7.08 -6.64
N LEU A 53 -1.95 -6.82 -7.91
CA LEU A 53 -2.52 -7.52 -9.06
C LEU A 53 -1.87 -8.88 -9.28
N GLU A 54 -0.54 -8.88 -9.32
CA GLU A 54 0.31 -10.01 -9.65
C GLU A 54 1.60 -9.87 -8.83
N PRO A 55 1.80 -10.68 -7.77
CA PRO A 55 2.98 -10.58 -6.91
C PRO A 55 4.31 -10.67 -7.66
N GLU A 56 4.34 -11.41 -8.77
CA GLU A 56 5.49 -11.58 -9.65
C GLU A 56 5.81 -10.35 -10.51
N ALA A 57 4.87 -9.40 -10.65
CA ALA A 57 5.07 -8.20 -11.46
C ALA A 57 5.85 -7.09 -10.74
N SER A 58 6.25 -7.29 -9.49
CA SER A 58 7.05 -6.32 -8.72
C SER A 58 8.41 -6.89 -8.37
N ASP A 59 9.44 -6.04 -8.37
CA ASP A 59 10.78 -6.39 -7.93
C ASP A 59 11.08 -5.91 -6.51
N TYR A 60 11.97 -6.64 -5.82
CA TYR A 60 12.47 -6.24 -4.51
C TYR A 60 13.46 -5.09 -4.65
N PHE A 61 13.38 -4.11 -3.74
CA PHE A 61 14.33 -3.02 -3.63
C PHE A 61 14.68 -2.78 -2.16
N GLU A 62 15.95 -2.49 -1.91
CA GLU A 62 16.47 -2.11 -0.60
C GLU A 62 17.26 -0.81 -0.78
N PRO A 63 16.85 0.30 -0.12
CA PRO A 63 17.58 1.55 -0.20
C PRO A 63 18.93 1.43 0.53
N ASP A 64 19.97 2.04 -0.03
CA ASP A 64 21.29 2.12 0.62
C ASP A 64 21.28 3.15 1.78
N ASP A 65 21.56 2.68 3.00
CA ASP A 65 21.56 3.52 4.20
C ASP A 65 22.44 4.78 4.08
N GLU A 66 23.58 4.71 3.39
CA GLU A 66 24.49 5.86 3.24
C GLU A 66 23.96 6.89 2.23
N GLU A 67 23.25 6.45 1.19
CA GLU A 67 22.69 7.31 0.14
C GLU A 67 21.37 7.98 0.55
N TRP A 68 20.64 7.35 1.46
CA TRP A 68 19.28 7.73 1.87
C TRP A 68 19.21 8.43 3.24
N VAL A 69 20.29 9.10 3.64
CA VAL A 69 20.31 9.90 4.88
C VAL A 69 19.66 11.29 4.73
N GLY A 70 19.21 11.84 5.86
CA GLY A 70 18.78 13.23 5.99
C GLY A 70 17.26 13.42 6.08
N PRO A 71 16.80 14.67 6.27
CA PRO A 71 15.42 14.96 6.69
C PRO A 71 14.36 14.68 5.63
N VAL A 72 14.75 14.47 4.36
CA VAL A 72 13.84 14.18 3.25
C VAL A 72 14.02 12.75 2.76
N ARG A 73 15.26 12.33 2.47
CA ARG A 73 15.54 10.99 1.96
C ARG A 73 15.29 9.89 2.98
N ALA A 74 15.59 10.10 4.26
CA ALA A 74 15.38 9.06 5.27
C ALA A 74 13.88 8.71 5.40
N PRO A 75 12.94 9.67 5.43
CA PRO A 75 11.52 9.33 5.38
C PRO A 75 11.08 8.60 4.11
N LEU A 76 11.60 8.96 2.93
CA LEU A 76 11.29 8.24 1.69
C LEU A 76 11.77 6.78 1.75
N ALA A 77 13.01 6.56 2.20
CA ALA A 77 13.58 5.22 2.35
C ALA A 77 12.86 4.39 3.41
N THR A 78 12.55 4.96 4.58
CA THR A 78 11.76 4.26 5.61
C THR A 78 10.39 3.84 5.09
N THR A 79 9.72 4.71 4.32
CA THR A 79 8.44 4.38 3.69
C THR A 79 8.58 3.20 2.72
N ALA A 80 9.61 3.23 1.87
CA ALA A 80 9.90 2.14 0.94
C ALA A 80 10.21 0.83 1.68
N ILE A 81 10.99 0.86 2.76
CA ILE A 81 11.31 -0.32 3.59
C ILE A 81 10.05 -0.95 4.18
N ILE A 82 9.12 -0.15 4.73
CA ILE A 82 7.86 -0.67 5.27
C ILE A 82 7.03 -1.35 4.17
N LEU A 83 6.96 -0.75 2.97
CA LEU A 83 6.26 -1.34 1.83
C LEU A 83 6.93 -2.63 1.32
N MET A 84 8.27 -2.67 1.30
CA MET A 84 9.02 -3.86 0.90
C MET A 84 8.85 -5.00 1.90
N ASP A 85 8.83 -4.71 3.20
CA ASP A 85 8.52 -5.70 4.23
C ASP A 85 7.05 -6.19 4.13
N ALA A 86 6.11 -5.30 3.76
CA ALA A 86 4.72 -5.68 3.49
C ALA A 86 4.58 -6.61 2.26
N MET A 87 5.36 -6.38 1.20
CA MET A 87 5.33 -7.20 -0.02
C MET A 87 6.10 -8.52 0.13
N TYR A 88 7.28 -8.49 0.73
CA TYR A 88 8.24 -9.59 0.68
C TYR A 88 8.52 -10.25 2.04
N GLY A 89 8.23 -9.57 3.16
CA GLY A 89 8.47 -10.05 4.53
C GLY A 89 7.36 -10.93 5.12
N MET A 90 6.33 -11.26 4.33
CA MET A 90 5.16 -12.03 4.77
C MET A 90 5.48 -13.48 5.19
N ASN A 91 6.61 -14.02 4.74
CA ASN A 91 7.10 -15.34 5.15
C ASN A 91 7.70 -15.33 6.57
N LEU A 92 8.25 -14.20 7.02
CA LEU A 92 8.84 -14.03 8.35
C LEU A 92 7.77 -13.61 9.37
N ASN A 93 6.90 -12.71 8.97
CA ASN A 93 5.74 -12.31 9.75
C ASN A 93 4.55 -12.13 8.78
N PRO A 94 3.52 -12.99 8.84
CA PRO A 94 2.38 -12.92 7.92
C PRO A 94 1.37 -11.83 8.30
N ASP A 95 1.57 -11.08 9.38
CA ASP A 95 0.64 -10.03 9.78
C ASP A 95 0.89 -8.73 8.99
N ILE A 96 0.13 -8.55 7.91
CA ILE A 96 0.16 -7.33 7.09
C ILE A 96 -0.34 -6.10 7.86
N ARG A 97 -1.26 -6.28 8.81
CA ARG A 97 -1.89 -5.18 9.56
C ARG A 97 -0.86 -4.45 10.43
N LEU A 98 0.15 -5.18 10.90
CA LEU A 98 1.28 -4.59 11.61
C LEU A 98 2.06 -3.60 10.71
N ARG A 99 2.25 -3.89 9.42
CA ARG A 99 2.90 -2.93 8.50
C ARG A 99 1.99 -1.75 8.20
N THR A 100 0.69 -2.00 8.07
CA THR A 100 -0.29 -0.93 7.88
C THR A 100 -0.32 0.03 9.08
N SER A 101 -0.24 -0.48 10.31
CA SER A 101 -0.17 0.37 11.51
C SER A 101 1.15 1.14 11.58
N TRP A 102 2.28 0.49 11.29
CA TRP A 102 3.58 1.17 11.19
C TRP A 102 3.55 2.31 10.16
N MET A 103 2.99 2.05 8.98
CA MET A 103 2.86 3.06 7.93
C MET A 103 1.97 4.23 8.37
N ALA A 104 0.84 3.96 9.03
CA ALA A 104 -0.05 5.01 9.51
C ALA A 104 0.61 5.88 10.58
N ASP A 105 1.29 5.26 11.54
CA ASP A 105 2.04 5.99 12.58
C ASP A 105 3.19 6.80 11.98
N PHE A 106 3.86 6.25 10.98
CA PHE A 106 4.93 6.94 10.27
C PHE A 106 4.40 8.12 9.45
N ALA A 107 3.27 7.97 8.76
CA ALA A 107 2.62 9.05 8.02
C ALA A 107 2.23 10.20 8.95
N ARG A 108 1.65 9.93 10.12
CA ARG A 108 1.37 10.97 11.14
C ARG A 108 2.62 11.74 11.55
N TYR A 109 3.72 11.03 11.75
CA TYR A 109 4.99 11.65 12.12
C TYR A 109 5.54 12.55 11.02
N VAL A 110 5.48 12.12 9.75
CA VAL A 110 6.00 12.90 8.62
C VAL A 110 5.10 14.08 8.25
N LEU A 111 3.78 13.94 8.41
CA LEU A 111 2.82 14.96 8.00
C LEU A 111 2.72 16.11 9.01
N GLU A 112 3.07 15.88 10.28
CA GLU A 112 3.04 16.85 11.39
C GLU A 112 1.75 17.69 11.41
N ASP A 113 1.79 18.87 10.78
CA ASP A 113 0.69 19.83 10.67
C ASP A 113 -0.58 19.27 9.98
N ASP A 114 -0.43 18.29 9.08
CA ASP A 114 -1.54 17.69 8.33
C ASP A 114 -2.07 16.38 8.97
N ALA A 115 -1.58 16.00 10.16
CA ALA A 115 -1.91 14.72 10.80
C ALA A 115 -3.42 14.55 11.08
N GLU A 116 -4.13 15.60 11.48
CA GLU A 116 -5.59 15.53 11.72
C GLU A 116 -6.37 15.25 10.43
N THR A 117 -5.95 15.86 9.31
CA THR A 117 -6.56 15.64 8.00
C THR A 117 -6.30 14.21 7.52
N PHE A 118 -5.08 13.72 7.71
CA PHE A 118 -4.73 12.34 7.44
C PHE A 118 -5.56 11.36 8.28
N ASP A 119 -5.71 11.60 9.59
CA ASP A 119 -6.50 10.74 10.46
C ASP A 119 -7.98 10.69 10.06
N ALA A 120 -8.55 11.84 9.68
CA ALA A 120 -9.93 11.89 9.18
C ALA A 120 -10.09 11.06 7.89
N TRP A 121 -9.16 11.21 6.94
CA TRP A 121 -9.14 10.41 5.71
C TRP A 121 -8.92 8.93 5.99
N PHE A 122 -7.98 8.59 6.87
CA PHE A 122 -7.59 7.22 7.17
C PHE A 122 -8.75 6.45 7.81
N ASN A 123 -9.44 7.07 8.78
CA ASN A 123 -10.64 6.49 9.40
C ASN A 123 -11.77 6.32 8.37
N TRP A 124 -12.02 7.33 7.53
CA TRP A 124 -13.00 7.23 6.45
C TRP A 124 -12.69 6.07 5.48
N ALA A 125 -11.42 5.93 5.09
CA ALA A 125 -10.97 4.88 4.18
C ALA A 125 -11.09 3.49 4.81
N ALA A 126 -10.69 3.36 6.08
CA ALA A 126 -10.84 2.13 6.86
C ALA A 126 -12.31 1.70 6.98
N ASP A 127 -13.20 2.61 7.38
CA ASP A 127 -14.64 2.36 7.45
C ASP A 127 -15.22 1.90 6.11
N ARG A 128 -14.75 2.52 5.01
CA ARG A 128 -15.15 2.13 3.67
C ARG A 128 -14.68 0.72 3.33
N LEU A 129 -13.40 0.43 3.56
CA LEU A 129 -12.81 -0.90 3.35
C LEU A 129 -13.52 -1.98 4.16
N ALA A 130 -13.89 -1.73 5.42
CA ALA A 130 -14.64 -2.69 6.23
C ALA A 130 -15.99 -3.08 5.61
N ARG A 131 -16.61 -2.18 4.82
CA ARG A 131 -17.86 -2.46 4.11
C ARG A 131 -17.66 -3.22 2.80
N VAL A 132 -16.65 -2.85 2.02
CA VAL A 132 -16.49 -3.35 0.63
C VAL A 132 -15.43 -4.45 0.47
N HIS A 133 -14.50 -4.54 1.42
CA HIS A 133 -13.42 -5.52 1.54
C HIS A 133 -13.31 -6.03 2.99
N PRO A 134 -14.43 -6.54 3.57
CA PRO A 134 -14.42 -7.04 4.93
C PRO A 134 -13.44 -8.20 5.05
N ARG A 135 -12.95 -8.43 6.27
CA ARG A 135 -12.21 -9.64 6.58
C ARG A 135 -13.07 -10.85 6.30
N SER A 136 -12.56 -11.74 5.45
CA SER A 136 -13.09 -13.07 5.25
C SER A 136 -12.20 -14.08 5.96
N GLU A 137 -12.77 -15.22 6.34
CA GLU A 137 -11.95 -16.36 6.71
C GLU A 137 -11.13 -16.76 5.48
N MET A 138 -9.81 -16.72 5.61
CA MET A 138 -8.92 -17.24 4.58
C MET A 138 -9.31 -18.69 4.28
N PRO A 139 -9.51 -19.07 3.01
CA PRO A 139 -9.75 -20.46 2.67
C PRO A 139 -8.59 -21.29 3.21
N LYS A 140 -8.90 -22.45 3.80
CA LYS A 140 -7.88 -23.39 4.25
C LYS A 140 -7.13 -23.90 3.02
N LEU A 141 -5.95 -23.36 2.80
CA LEU A 141 -5.04 -23.76 1.74
C LEU A 141 -4.54 -25.19 2.01
N GLY A 142 -4.59 -26.03 0.99
CA GLY A 142 -3.92 -27.31 0.95
C GLY A 142 -2.39 -27.16 0.94
N LEU A 143 -1.67 -28.27 1.18
CA LEU A 143 -0.20 -28.30 1.28
C LEU A 143 0.52 -27.81 0.01
N PHE A 144 -0.16 -27.80 -1.14
CA PHE A 144 0.37 -27.40 -2.44
C PHE A 144 -0.33 -26.16 -3.01
N ASP A 145 -1.26 -25.57 -2.27
CA ASP A 145 -1.93 -24.37 -2.74
C ASP A 145 -0.97 -23.19 -2.59
N VAL A 146 -0.82 -22.42 -3.67
CA VAL A 146 -0.12 -21.14 -3.62
C VAL A 146 -1.07 -20.15 -2.96
N PRO A 147 -0.69 -19.50 -1.85
CA PRO A 147 -1.54 -18.49 -1.23
C PRO A 147 -1.75 -17.37 -2.24
N VAL A 148 -3.01 -17.15 -2.64
CA VAL A 148 -3.35 -15.92 -3.33
C VAL A 148 -3.29 -14.80 -2.29
N ARG A 149 -2.22 -14.00 -2.34
CA ARG A 149 -1.88 -13.08 -1.24
C ARG A 149 -2.93 -11.97 -1.06
N PHE A 150 -3.49 -11.48 -2.15
CA PHE A 150 -4.34 -10.28 -2.13
C PHE A 150 -5.61 -10.41 -2.98
N GLU A 151 -6.37 -11.47 -2.75
CA GLU A 151 -7.72 -11.59 -3.32
C GLU A 151 -8.83 -11.35 -2.28
N PRO A 152 -9.89 -10.59 -2.63
CA PRO A 152 -10.05 -9.84 -3.89
C PRO A 152 -9.11 -8.61 -3.97
N VAL A 153 -8.73 -8.24 -5.20
CA VAL A 153 -7.89 -7.05 -5.46
C VAL A 153 -8.57 -5.79 -4.91
N VAL A 154 -7.79 -4.96 -4.22
CA VAL A 154 -8.22 -3.63 -3.78
C VAL A 154 -7.71 -2.59 -4.75
N GLY A 155 -8.62 -1.92 -5.45
CA GLY A 155 -8.28 -0.86 -6.39
C GLY A 155 -8.06 0.46 -5.67
N ARG A 156 -7.13 1.28 -6.18
CA ARG A 156 -6.81 2.60 -5.60
C ARG A 156 -8.03 3.52 -5.44
N ASP A 157 -9.00 3.38 -6.33
CA ASP A 157 -10.19 4.24 -6.38
C ASP A 157 -11.06 4.14 -5.10
N VAL A 158 -10.92 3.08 -4.30
CA VAL A 158 -11.59 2.99 -2.98
C VAL A 158 -11.15 4.10 -2.03
N PHE A 159 -9.93 4.61 -2.18
CA PHE A 159 -9.33 5.63 -1.32
C PHE A 159 -9.67 7.08 -1.74
N VAL A 160 -10.48 7.25 -2.78
CA VAL A 160 -10.93 8.56 -3.28
C VAL A 160 -12.37 8.81 -2.81
N PRO A 161 -12.62 9.82 -1.95
CA PRO A 161 -13.95 10.06 -1.36
C PRO A 161 -15.09 10.24 -2.37
N GLU A 162 -14.80 10.90 -3.48
CA GLU A 162 -15.80 11.25 -4.49
C GLU A 162 -16.07 10.13 -5.50
N THR A 163 -15.25 9.07 -5.51
CA THR A 163 -15.39 7.99 -6.49
C THR A 163 -16.42 6.96 -6.02
N ASP A 164 -17.37 6.60 -6.88
CA ASP A 164 -18.23 5.45 -6.66
C ASP A 164 -17.44 4.16 -6.93
N TYR A 165 -17.11 3.44 -5.86
CA TYR A 165 -16.20 2.29 -5.93
C TYR A 165 -16.99 0.99 -6.02
N ASP A 166 -16.75 0.22 -7.08
CA ASP A 166 -17.25 -1.13 -7.27
C ASP A 166 -16.10 -2.15 -7.19
N PRO A 167 -16.06 -3.01 -6.14
CA PRO A 167 -15.06 -4.08 -6.02
C PRO A 167 -14.97 -4.98 -7.26
N ALA A 168 -16.05 -5.18 -8.02
CA ALA A 168 -16.04 -6.01 -9.22
C ALA A 168 -15.21 -5.43 -10.36
N THR A 169 -14.94 -4.12 -10.33
CA THR A 169 -14.12 -3.41 -11.33
C THR A 169 -12.72 -3.06 -10.83
N ALA A 170 -12.43 -3.30 -9.55
CA ALA A 170 -11.19 -2.89 -8.89
C ALA A 170 -9.94 -3.36 -9.64
N ARG A 171 -9.91 -4.63 -10.06
CA ARG A 171 -8.79 -5.23 -10.80
C ARG A 171 -8.54 -4.53 -12.15
N SER A 172 -9.58 -4.41 -12.98
CA SER A 172 -9.44 -3.84 -14.32
C SER A 172 -9.14 -2.34 -14.27
N SER A 173 -9.72 -1.60 -13.31
CA SER A 173 -9.38 -0.20 -13.05
C SER A 173 -7.92 -0.02 -12.63
N LEU A 174 -7.42 -0.88 -11.73
CA LEU A 174 -6.03 -0.83 -11.27
C LEU A 174 -5.05 -1.18 -12.40
N TYR A 175 -5.33 -2.24 -13.17
CA TYR A 175 -4.56 -2.60 -14.35
C TYR A 175 -4.49 -1.45 -15.36
N ASN A 176 -5.63 -0.86 -15.71
CA ASN A 176 -5.69 0.25 -16.66
C ASN A 176 -4.88 1.47 -16.18
N TRP A 177 -4.90 1.77 -14.88
CA TRP A 177 -4.09 2.84 -14.32
C TRP A 177 -2.58 2.53 -14.45
N LEU A 178 -2.13 1.33 -14.09
CA LEU A 178 -0.72 0.94 -14.23
C LEU A 178 -0.25 0.98 -15.68
N MET A 179 -1.10 0.57 -16.63
CA MET A 179 -0.80 0.62 -18.05
C MET A 179 -0.70 2.06 -18.61
N GLN A 180 -1.30 3.05 -17.93
CA GLN A 180 -1.22 4.48 -18.27
C GLN A 180 -0.11 5.21 -17.50
N GLY A 181 0.51 4.56 -16.51
CA GLY A 181 1.53 5.14 -15.64
C GLY A 181 2.93 5.17 -16.25
N ASP A 182 3.93 5.37 -15.40
CA ASP A 182 5.35 5.33 -15.77
C ASP A 182 5.76 3.92 -16.20
N ARG A 183 5.95 3.73 -17.51
CA ARG A 183 6.33 2.45 -18.12
C ARG A 183 7.82 2.12 -17.95
N ASP A 184 8.61 3.09 -17.50
CA ASP A 184 10.03 2.94 -17.24
C ASP A 184 10.31 2.68 -15.74
N ASN A 185 9.26 2.45 -14.94
CA ASN A 185 9.39 2.13 -13.52
C ASN A 185 10.23 0.84 -13.36
N PRO A 186 11.42 0.91 -12.73
CA PRO A 186 12.36 -0.20 -12.67
C PRO A 186 11.93 -1.31 -11.69
N PHE A 187 10.86 -1.08 -10.92
CA PHE A 187 10.36 -2.01 -9.92
C PHE A 187 9.13 -2.79 -10.41
N ILE A 188 8.74 -2.63 -11.68
CA ILE A 188 7.55 -3.29 -12.27
C ILE A 188 7.95 -4.06 -13.53
N ASP A 189 7.76 -5.38 -13.50
CA ASP A 189 7.73 -6.19 -14.72
C ASP A 189 6.32 -6.14 -15.33
N PHE A 190 6.12 -5.20 -16.25
CA PHE A 190 4.84 -5.04 -16.92
C PHE A 190 4.47 -6.19 -17.86
N SER A 191 5.37 -7.13 -18.15
CA SER A 191 5.04 -8.32 -18.94
C SER A 191 4.27 -9.37 -18.14
N GLU A 192 4.34 -9.30 -16.80
CA GLU A 192 3.64 -10.19 -15.88
C GLU A 192 2.22 -9.70 -15.54
N LEU A 193 1.90 -8.42 -15.76
CA LEU A 193 0.58 -7.86 -15.47
C LEU A 193 -0.51 -8.44 -16.38
N ARG A 194 -1.63 -8.85 -15.78
CA ARG A 194 -2.80 -9.37 -16.48
C ARG A 194 -4.05 -8.53 -16.19
N PRO A 195 -4.92 -8.31 -17.19
CA PRO A 195 -6.15 -7.53 -17.03
C PRO A 195 -7.16 -8.15 -16.04
#